data_AF-A0A973TCD0-F1
#
_entry.id   AF-A0A973TCD0-F1
#
_cell.length_a   1.000
_cell.length_b   1.000
_cell.length_c   1.000
_cell.angle_alpha   90.00
_cell.angle_beta   90.00
_cell.angle_gamma   90.00
#
_symmetry.space_group_name_H-M   'P 1'
#
loop_
_entity.id
_entity.type
_entity.pdbx_description
1 polymer ?
#
loop_
_entity_poly.entity_id
_entity_poly.type
_entity_poly.pdbx_seq_one_letter_code
_entity_poly.pdbx_strand_id
1 'polypeptide(L)'
;SSPDALDADQKKNNPWLFWGALLGALGVVAIPLAILALPLLLIALLKTRRRKSRFSDGNPAQRVGGGWSEVVSLATDMGAAVDTRSTRRESAAVLAEAFPATQGTTTLLARRADASIFGAGQPSEEEVRDYWTIVDGSLREMTATVGFWRRQQARFSPRSLLADARTAMGSGRGPDLGANLGASRLRLPAILAARRRRTSGNSTPPQGPGQQ
;
A
#
# COMPACT_ATOMS: atom_id res chain seq x y z
N SER A 1 50.73 23.36 53.53
CA SER A 1 50.17 23.22 52.18
C SER A 1 48.72 22.82 52.33
N SER A 2 47.77 23.61 51.81
CA SER A 2 46.33 23.32 51.92
C SER A 2 45.83 22.77 50.58
N PRO A 3 45.74 21.45 50.40
CA PRO A 3 45.25 20.83 49.17
C PRO A 3 43.73 20.59 49.27
N ASP A 4 42.91 21.64 49.34
CA ASP A 4 41.44 21.47 49.42
C ASP A 4 40.64 22.46 48.56
N ALA A 5 41.25 23.57 48.11
CA ALA A 5 40.53 24.60 47.38
C ALA A 5 40.37 24.30 45.88
N LEU A 6 41.26 23.50 45.27
CA LEU A 6 41.23 23.22 43.83
C LEU A 6 40.31 22.04 43.45
N ASP A 7 40.10 21.09 44.36
CA ASP A 7 39.22 19.93 44.13
C ASP A 7 37.72 20.26 44.26
N ALA A 8 37.38 21.33 44.99
CA ALA A 8 36.01 21.79 45.16
C ALA A 8 35.46 22.49 43.91
N ASP A 9 36.32 23.19 43.16
CA ASP A 9 35.92 23.91 41.96
C ASP A 9 35.79 22.99 40.74
N GLN A 10 36.59 21.93 40.65
CA GLN A 10 36.57 20.99 39.51
C GLN A 10 35.32 20.08 39.48
N LYS A 11 34.59 19.96 40.59
CA LYS A 11 33.33 19.17 40.67
C LYS A 11 32.11 19.93 40.14
N LYS A 12 32.16 21.26 40.05
CA LYS A 12 31.01 22.10 39.64
C LYS A 12 30.87 22.27 38.13
N ASN A 13 31.95 22.07 37.40
CA ASN A 13 32.06 22.20 35.94
C ASN A 13 32.19 20.83 35.26
N ASN A 14 31.59 19.78 35.84
CA ASN A 14 31.53 18.48 35.19
C ASN A 14 30.45 18.50 34.08
N PRO A 15 30.83 18.58 32.79
CA PRO A 15 29.86 18.63 31.69
C PRO A 15 28.97 17.40 31.66
N TRP A 16 29.41 16.28 32.24
CA TRP A 16 28.64 15.05 32.30
C TRP A 16 27.45 15.11 33.27
N LEU A 17 27.53 15.90 34.34
CA LEU A 17 26.38 16.15 35.21
C LEU A 17 25.30 16.97 34.48
N PHE A 18 25.72 17.96 33.70
CA PHE A 18 24.82 18.76 32.88
C PHE A 18 24.19 17.94 31.75
N TRP A 19 25.01 17.26 30.93
CA TRP A 19 24.51 16.42 29.83
C TRP A 19 23.70 15.22 30.32
N GLY A 20 24.10 14.59 31.43
CA GLY A 20 23.35 13.50 32.04
C GLY A 20 21.99 13.94 32.57
N ALA A 21 21.91 15.10 33.24
CA ALA A 21 20.64 15.66 33.68
C ALA A 21 19.76 16.10 32.49
N LEU A 22 20.36 16.70 31.46
CA LEU A 22 19.66 17.12 30.25
C LEU A 22 19.11 15.92 29.46
N LEU A 23 19.92 14.88 29.23
CA LEU A 23 19.51 13.65 28.56
C LEU A 23 18.50 12.87 29.40
N GLY A 24 18.66 12.85 30.72
CA GLY A 24 17.70 12.27 31.65
C GLY A 24 16.33 12.95 31.57
N ALA A 25 16.31 14.28 31.65
CA ALA A 25 15.09 15.08 31.52
C ALA A 25 14.44 14.91 30.13
N LEU A 26 15.25 14.92 29.06
CA LEU A 26 14.78 14.66 27.72
C LEU A 26 14.20 13.25 27.59
N GLY A 27 14.86 12.25 28.17
CA GLY A 27 14.41 10.85 28.18
C GLY A 27 13.06 10.66 28.86
N VAL A 28 12.81 11.34 29.98
CA VAL A 28 11.53 11.29 30.70
C VAL A 28 10.36 11.72 29.83
N VAL A 29 10.55 12.68 28.92
CA VAL A 29 9.51 13.14 27.99
C VAL A 29 9.53 12.35 26.68
N ALA A 30 10.72 12.11 26.12
CA ALA A 30 10.89 11.48 24.81
C ALA A 30 10.51 10.01 24.81
N ILE A 31 10.81 9.24 25.86
CA ILE A 31 10.50 7.80 25.94
C ILE A 31 8.97 7.56 25.89
N PRO A 32 8.13 8.15 26.76
CA PRO A 32 6.69 7.93 26.68
C PRO A 32 6.09 8.43 25.37
N LEU A 33 6.58 9.56 24.83
CA LEU A 33 6.17 10.03 23.50
C LEU A 33 6.55 9.02 22.41
N ALA A 34 7.74 8.43 22.46
CA ALA A 34 8.17 7.42 21.50
C ALA A 34 7.32 6.16 21.60
N ILE A 35 6.99 5.69 22.80
CA ILE A 35 6.11 4.53 23.02
C ILE A 35 4.75 4.73 22.35
N LEU A 36 4.18 5.95 22.43
CA LEU A 36 2.92 6.29 21.78
C LEU A 36 3.07 6.54 20.27
N ALA A 37 4.13 7.22 19.85
CA ALA A 37 4.33 7.63 18.46
C ALA A 37 4.78 6.47 17.55
N LEU A 38 5.64 5.57 18.02
CA LEU A 38 6.15 4.44 17.25
C LEU A 38 5.05 3.57 16.62
N PRO A 39 4.02 3.08 17.34
CA PRO A 39 2.97 2.28 16.72
C PRO A 39 2.15 3.09 15.70
N LEU A 40 1.89 4.38 15.95
CA LEU A 40 1.16 5.24 15.00
C LEU A 40 1.96 5.47 13.72
N LEU A 41 3.27 5.73 13.85
CA LEU A 41 4.20 5.87 12.72
C LEU A 41 4.32 4.57 11.94
N LEU A 42 4.37 3.43 12.61
CA LEU A 42 4.40 2.11 11.96
C LEU A 42 3.15 1.89 11.11
N ILE A 43 1.96 2.15 11.66
CA ILE A 43 0.69 2.01 10.92
C ILE A 43 0.66 2.95 9.70
N ALA A 44 1.05 4.21 9.89
CA ALA A 44 1.12 5.19 8.80
C ALA A 44 2.10 4.76 7.70
N LEU A 45 3.27 4.23 8.08
CA LEU A 45 4.28 3.73 7.16
C LEU A 45 3.77 2.53 6.37
N LEU A 46 3.16 1.55 7.03
CA LEU A 46 2.59 0.35 6.40
C LEU A 46 1.51 0.72 5.38
N LYS A 47 0.57 1.60 5.77
CA LYS A 47 -0.46 2.12 4.86
C LYS A 47 0.12 2.87 3.66
N THR A 48 1.13 3.71 3.88
CA THR A 48 1.78 4.49 2.80
C THR A 48 2.53 3.58 1.82
N ARG A 49 3.29 2.60 2.34
CA ARG A 49 3.97 1.60 1.50
C ARG A 49 2.99 0.77 0.69
N ARG A 50 1.88 0.34 1.31
CA ARG A 50 0.78 -0.41 0.67
C ARG A 50 0.15 0.38 -0.47
N ARG A 51 -0.16 1.67 -0.24
CA ARG A 51 -0.70 2.55 -1.29
C ARG A 51 0.26 2.68 -2.47
N LYS A 52 1.55 2.89 -2.19
CA LYS A 52 2.56 3.01 -3.24
C LYS A 52 2.67 1.73 -4.06
N SER A 53 2.75 0.57 -3.40
CA SER A 53 2.78 -0.75 -4.05
C SER A 53 1.54 -0.97 -4.92
N ARG A 54 0.33 -0.65 -4.43
CA ARG A 54 -0.91 -0.78 -5.22
C ARG A 54 -1.00 0.15 -6.41
N PHE A 55 -0.31 1.28 -6.34
CA PHE A 55 -0.22 2.19 -7.47
C PHE A 55 0.85 1.77 -8.47
N SER A 56 1.91 1.05 -8.09
CA SER A 56 3.04 0.76 -9.00
C SER A 56 3.15 -0.69 -9.46
N ASP A 57 2.61 -1.63 -8.69
CA ASP A 57 2.91 -3.05 -8.87
C ASP A 57 1.83 -3.75 -9.69
N GLY A 58 2.27 -4.63 -10.60
CA GLY A 58 1.40 -5.45 -11.43
C GLY A 58 1.02 -4.81 -12.76
N ASN A 59 0.09 -5.46 -13.47
CA ASN A 59 -0.44 -4.93 -14.72
C ASN A 59 -1.44 -3.75 -14.46
N PRO A 60 -1.76 -2.91 -15.46
CA PRO A 60 -2.68 -1.80 -15.31
C PRO A 60 -4.04 -2.17 -14.68
N ALA A 61 -4.61 -3.33 -15.03
CA ALA A 61 -5.85 -3.83 -14.45
C ALA A 61 -5.73 -4.11 -12.93
N GLN A 62 -4.61 -4.69 -12.48
CA GLN A 62 -4.34 -4.91 -11.07
C GLN A 62 -4.23 -3.58 -10.30
N ARG A 63 -3.67 -2.54 -10.92
CA ARG A 63 -3.55 -1.20 -10.30
C ARG A 63 -4.91 -0.51 -10.15
N VAL A 64 -5.84 -0.72 -11.07
CA VAL A 64 -7.25 -0.30 -10.92
C VAL A 64 -7.92 -1.07 -9.77
N GLY A 65 -7.72 -2.39 -9.70
CA GLY A 65 -8.14 -3.20 -8.56
C GLY A 65 -7.55 -2.72 -7.24
N GLY A 66 -6.29 -2.27 -7.26
CA GLY A 66 -5.58 -1.64 -6.14
C GLY A 66 -6.30 -0.39 -5.64
N GLY A 67 -6.72 0.52 -6.53
CA GLY A 67 -7.47 1.71 -6.12
C GLY A 67 -8.85 1.38 -5.55
N TRP A 68 -9.54 0.34 -6.04
CA TRP A 68 -10.78 -0.14 -5.39
C TRP A 68 -10.52 -0.64 -3.97
N SER A 69 -9.44 -1.37 -3.76
CA SER A 69 -9.09 -1.88 -2.43
C SER A 69 -8.76 -0.76 -1.42
N GLU A 70 -8.34 0.43 -1.87
CA GLU A 70 -8.16 1.59 -0.99
C GLU A 70 -9.50 2.14 -0.48
N VAL A 71 -10.51 2.23 -1.36
CA VAL A 71 -11.87 2.66 -0.99
C VAL A 71 -12.45 1.73 0.08
N VAL A 72 -12.38 0.41 -0.15
CA VAL A 72 -12.85 -0.60 0.82
C VAL A 72 -12.05 -0.54 2.11
N SER A 73 -10.74 -0.33 2.05
CA SER A 73 -9.88 -0.22 3.24
C SER A 73 -10.28 0.97 4.10
N LEU A 74 -10.43 2.15 3.49
CA LEU A 74 -10.85 3.36 4.21
C LEU A 74 -12.22 3.17 4.83
N ALA A 75 -13.18 2.64 4.07
CA ALA A 75 -14.52 2.36 4.57
C ALA A 75 -14.47 1.41 5.79
N THR A 76 -13.66 0.36 5.72
CA THR A 76 -13.45 -0.62 6.82
C THR A 76 -12.83 0.05 8.04
N ASP A 77 -11.86 0.93 7.83
CA ASP A 77 -11.20 1.70 8.88
C ASP A 77 -12.11 2.73 9.55
N MET A 78 -13.09 3.24 8.80
CA MET A 78 -14.16 4.10 9.31
C MET A 78 -15.29 3.31 10.00
N GLY A 79 -15.27 1.97 9.90
CA GLY A 79 -16.18 1.07 10.60
C GLY A 79 -17.25 0.41 9.73
N ALA A 80 -17.21 0.58 8.41
CA ALA A 80 -18.12 -0.14 7.52
C ALA A 80 -17.90 -1.66 7.60
N ALA A 81 -18.99 -2.43 7.67
CA ALA A 81 -18.97 -3.88 7.81
C ALA A 81 -18.84 -4.55 6.42
N VAL A 82 -17.66 -4.46 5.81
CA VAL A 82 -17.39 -5.12 4.52
C VAL A 82 -16.87 -6.54 4.76
N ASP A 83 -17.57 -7.55 4.25
CA ASP A 83 -17.03 -8.91 4.22
C ASP A 83 -15.91 -8.99 3.16
N THR A 84 -14.75 -9.50 3.55
CA THR A 84 -13.62 -9.81 2.66
C THR A 84 -13.96 -10.76 1.51
N ARG A 85 -15.05 -11.55 1.64
CA ARG A 85 -15.54 -12.48 0.61
C ARG A 85 -16.62 -11.88 -0.30
N SER A 86 -17.06 -10.66 -0.01
CA SER A 86 -18.05 -9.94 -0.79
C SER A 86 -17.49 -9.59 -2.18
N THR A 87 -18.36 -9.67 -3.20
CA THR A 87 -18.02 -9.15 -4.53
C THR A 87 -17.88 -7.62 -4.51
N ARG A 88 -17.24 -7.03 -5.52
CA ARG A 88 -17.07 -5.57 -5.59
C ARG A 88 -18.43 -4.84 -5.62
N ARG A 89 -19.43 -5.42 -6.27
CA ARG A 89 -20.79 -4.86 -6.36
C ARG A 89 -21.53 -4.91 -5.01
N GLU A 90 -21.46 -6.03 -4.32
CA GLU A 90 -22.03 -6.16 -2.97
C GLU A 90 -21.33 -5.22 -1.98
N SER A 91 -19.99 -5.15 -2.04
CA SER A 91 -19.21 -4.21 -1.23
C SER A 91 -19.58 -2.76 -1.53
N ALA A 92 -19.83 -2.41 -2.79
CA ALA A 92 -20.29 -1.08 -3.18
C ALA A 92 -21.68 -0.74 -2.62
N ALA A 93 -22.60 -1.72 -2.57
CA ALA A 93 -23.91 -1.53 -1.94
C ALA A 93 -23.78 -1.26 -0.44
N VAL A 94 -22.97 -2.03 0.28
CA VAL A 94 -22.68 -1.80 1.70
C VAL A 94 -22.06 -0.43 1.95
N LEU A 95 -21.11 -0.02 1.09
CA LEU A 95 -20.49 1.30 1.19
C LEU A 95 -21.45 2.44 0.85
N ALA A 96 -22.39 2.23 -0.09
CA ALA A 96 -23.41 3.22 -0.43
C ALA A 96 -24.35 3.48 0.75
N GLU A 97 -24.72 2.45 1.49
CA GLU A 97 -25.51 2.59 2.72
C GLU A 97 -24.72 3.28 3.84
N ALA A 98 -23.44 2.92 4.02
CA ALA A 98 -22.59 3.51 5.06
C ALA A 98 -22.17 4.96 4.76
N PHE A 99 -22.01 5.31 3.48
CA PHE A 99 -21.55 6.62 3.01
C PHE A 99 -22.42 7.12 1.84
N PRO A 100 -23.65 7.61 2.11
CA PRO A 100 -24.58 8.04 1.07
C PRO A 100 -24.03 9.14 0.17
N ALA A 101 -23.22 10.07 0.72
CA ALA A 101 -22.57 11.14 -0.04
C ALA A 101 -21.69 10.61 -1.19
N THR A 102 -21.03 9.46 -0.99
CA THR A 102 -20.12 8.86 -1.98
C THR A 102 -20.71 7.66 -2.70
N GLN A 103 -22.03 7.44 -2.62
CA GLN A 103 -22.71 6.29 -3.23
C GLN A 103 -22.44 6.21 -4.75
N GLY A 104 -22.59 7.33 -5.47
CA GLY A 104 -22.39 7.37 -6.92
C GLY A 104 -20.96 7.06 -7.32
N THR A 105 -19.98 7.69 -6.64
CA THR A 105 -18.56 7.50 -6.92
C THR A 105 -18.10 6.08 -6.56
N THR A 106 -18.57 5.52 -5.44
CA THR A 106 -18.24 4.14 -5.03
C THR A 106 -18.76 3.12 -6.05
N THR A 107 -20.01 3.27 -6.47
CA THR A 107 -20.63 2.37 -7.47
C THR A 107 -19.90 2.44 -8.81
N LEU A 108 -19.51 3.64 -9.23
CA LEU A 108 -18.72 3.84 -10.45
C LEU A 108 -17.34 3.16 -10.35
N LEU A 109 -16.62 3.36 -9.24
CA LEU A 109 -15.30 2.78 -9.02
C LEU A 109 -15.35 1.26 -8.99
N ALA A 110 -16.34 0.66 -8.31
CA ALA A 110 -16.54 -0.79 -8.29
C ALA A 110 -16.74 -1.35 -9.70
N ARG A 111 -17.61 -0.71 -10.49
CA ARG A 111 -17.91 -1.12 -11.87
C ARG A 111 -16.67 -1.02 -12.76
N ARG A 112 -15.91 0.07 -12.67
CA ARG A 112 -14.70 0.28 -13.46
C ARG A 112 -13.58 -0.68 -13.07
N ALA A 113 -13.47 -1.03 -11.79
CA ALA A 113 -12.56 -2.07 -11.33
C ALA A 113 -12.92 -3.45 -11.89
N ASP A 114 -14.20 -3.84 -11.86
CA ASP A 114 -14.65 -5.10 -12.48
C ASP A 114 -14.40 -5.10 -13.99
N ALA A 115 -14.73 -3.99 -14.67
CA ALA A 115 -14.49 -3.86 -16.11
C ALA A 115 -13.01 -3.95 -16.48
N SER A 116 -12.09 -3.46 -15.63
CA SER A 116 -10.66 -3.57 -15.90
C SER A 116 -10.12 -5.00 -15.85
N ILE A 117 -10.80 -5.89 -15.12
CA ILE A 117 -10.40 -7.30 -14.97
C ILE A 117 -11.05 -8.18 -16.03
N PHE A 118 -12.31 -7.91 -16.37
CA PHE A 118 -13.10 -8.74 -17.28
C PHE A 118 -13.26 -8.14 -18.70
N GLY A 119 -12.79 -6.91 -18.92
CA GLY A 119 -12.95 -6.18 -20.17
C GLY A 119 -11.95 -6.59 -21.26
N ALA A 120 -12.20 -6.10 -22.48
CA ALA A 120 -11.33 -6.33 -23.62
C ALA A 120 -10.09 -5.42 -23.56
N GLY A 121 -8.96 -6.00 -23.14
CA GLY A 121 -7.67 -5.31 -23.12
C GLY A 121 -7.28 -4.75 -21.74
N GLN A 122 -6.02 -4.32 -21.64
CA GLN A 122 -5.50 -3.70 -20.41
C GLN A 122 -5.78 -2.19 -20.44
N PRO A 123 -6.16 -1.58 -19.31
CA PRO A 123 -6.29 -0.13 -19.20
C PRO A 123 -5.00 0.59 -19.60
N SER A 124 -5.10 1.74 -20.23
CA SER A 124 -3.96 2.60 -20.51
C SER A 124 -3.41 3.22 -19.21
N GLU A 125 -2.14 3.65 -19.23
CA GLU A 125 -1.52 4.34 -18.08
C GLU A 125 -2.22 5.66 -17.72
N GLU A 126 -2.85 6.31 -18.70
CA GLU A 126 -3.69 7.49 -18.47
C GLU A 126 -5.00 7.11 -17.78
N GLU A 127 -5.68 6.06 -18.25
CA GLU A 127 -6.92 5.59 -17.63
C GLU A 127 -6.73 5.10 -16.19
N VAL A 128 -5.55 4.54 -15.88
CA VAL A 128 -5.17 4.19 -14.50
C VAL A 128 -4.99 5.45 -13.66
N ARG A 129 -4.29 6.48 -14.15
CA ARG A 129 -4.10 7.74 -13.42
C ARG A 129 -5.41 8.47 -13.17
N ASP A 130 -6.29 8.51 -14.16
CA ASP A 130 -7.62 9.10 -14.03
C ASP A 130 -8.45 8.35 -13.00
N TYR A 131 -8.41 7.02 -13.03
CA TYR A 131 -9.07 6.19 -12.04
C TYR A 131 -8.58 6.52 -10.62
N TRP A 132 -7.27 6.62 -10.41
CA TRP A 132 -6.70 6.98 -9.11
C TRP A 132 -7.05 8.39 -8.66
N THR A 133 -7.25 9.33 -9.59
CA THR A 133 -7.73 10.68 -9.28
C THR A 133 -9.16 10.65 -8.74
N ILE A 134 -10.03 9.83 -9.36
CA ILE A 134 -11.41 9.64 -8.89
C ILE A 134 -11.43 8.94 -7.52
N VAL A 135 -10.56 7.94 -7.32
CA VAL A 135 -10.37 7.28 -6.02
C VAL A 135 -9.99 8.33 -4.96
N ASP A 136 -8.97 9.15 -5.22
CA ASP A 136 -8.53 10.19 -4.27
C ASP A 136 -9.62 11.20 -3.93
N GLY A 137 -10.43 11.59 -4.93
CA GLY A 137 -11.63 12.42 -4.73
C GLY A 137 -12.64 11.75 -3.79
N SER A 138 -12.99 10.49 -4.07
CA SER A 138 -13.94 9.72 -3.26
C SER A 138 -13.44 9.52 -1.83
N LEU A 139 -12.16 9.20 -1.62
CA LEU A 139 -11.57 9.08 -0.28
C LEU A 139 -11.63 10.41 0.50
N ARG A 140 -11.34 11.54 -0.16
CA ARG A 140 -11.44 12.86 0.46
C ARG A 140 -12.88 13.18 0.85
N GLU A 141 -13.83 12.89 -0.02
CA GLU A 141 -15.26 13.10 0.23
C GLU A 141 -15.76 12.23 1.39
N MET A 142 -15.46 10.91 1.38
CA MET A 142 -15.77 10.00 2.49
C MET A 142 -15.24 10.54 3.82
N THR A 143 -13.96 10.95 3.87
CA THR A 143 -13.40 11.49 5.11
C THR A 143 -13.95 12.87 5.46
N ALA A 144 -14.37 13.70 4.49
CA ALA A 144 -14.95 15.01 4.74
C ALA A 144 -16.28 14.93 5.50
N THR A 145 -17.03 13.83 5.36
CA THR A 145 -18.30 13.61 6.08
C THR A 145 -18.14 13.37 7.59
N VAL A 146 -16.93 13.16 8.10
CA VAL A 146 -16.68 12.87 9.52
C VAL A 146 -15.82 13.92 10.22
N GLY A 147 -16.06 14.06 11.53
CA GLY A 147 -15.29 14.95 12.40
C GLY A 147 -13.80 14.59 12.50
N PHE A 148 -13.00 15.55 13.00
CA PHE A 148 -11.54 15.44 13.09
C PHE A 148 -11.06 14.15 13.77
N TRP A 149 -11.62 13.82 14.94
CA TRP A 149 -11.20 12.63 15.70
C TRP A 149 -11.43 11.32 14.94
N ARG A 150 -12.58 11.19 14.27
CA ARG A 150 -12.91 9.98 13.50
C ARG A 150 -12.02 9.83 12.27
N ARG A 151 -11.63 10.95 11.66
CA ARG A 151 -10.64 10.99 10.57
C ARG A 151 -9.26 10.49 11.04
N GLN A 152 -8.81 10.94 12.20
CA GLN A 152 -7.54 10.50 12.78
C GLN A 152 -7.60 9.02 13.18
N GLN A 153 -8.70 8.58 13.79
CA GLN A 153 -8.93 7.17 14.12
C GLN A 153 -8.90 6.29 12.86
N ALA A 154 -9.56 6.67 11.76
CA ALA A 154 -9.51 5.91 10.51
C ALA A 154 -8.09 5.86 9.91
N ARG A 155 -7.34 6.97 9.99
CA ARG A 155 -5.95 7.04 9.49
C ARG A 155 -5.04 6.03 10.20
N PHE A 156 -5.16 5.93 11.52
CA PHE A 156 -4.36 5.03 12.35
C PHE A 156 -5.07 3.72 12.70
N SER A 157 -6.24 3.45 12.11
CA SER A 157 -6.94 2.18 12.30
C SER A 157 -6.12 1.05 11.68
N PRO A 158 -5.90 -0.05 12.42
CA PRO A 158 -5.26 -1.25 11.90
C PRO A 158 -6.28 -2.23 11.30
N ARG A 159 -7.60 -1.93 11.33
CA ARG A 159 -8.67 -2.88 10.96
C ARG A 159 -8.48 -3.46 9.56
N SER A 160 -8.17 -2.62 8.57
CA SER A 160 -7.92 -3.10 7.20
C SER A 160 -6.67 -3.97 7.11
N LEU A 161 -5.62 -3.68 7.89
CA LEU A 161 -4.38 -4.46 7.92
C LEU A 161 -4.59 -5.82 8.58
N LEU A 162 -5.39 -5.88 9.65
CA LEU A 162 -5.76 -7.13 10.31
C LEU A 162 -6.63 -8.00 9.40
N ALA A 163 -7.55 -7.39 8.64
CA ALA A 163 -8.37 -8.13 7.68
C ALA A 163 -7.50 -8.80 6.61
N ASP A 164 -6.56 -8.07 6.00
CA ASP A 164 -5.61 -8.59 5.02
C ASP A 164 -4.68 -9.67 5.63
N ALA A 165 -4.21 -9.46 6.86
CA ALA A 165 -3.35 -10.44 7.53
C ALA A 165 -4.08 -11.76 7.81
N ARG A 166 -5.37 -11.70 8.19
CA ARG A 166 -6.21 -12.87 8.42
C ARG A 166 -6.46 -13.65 7.13
N THR A 167 -6.74 -12.97 6.03
CA THR A 167 -6.93 -13.64 4.72
C THR A 167 -5.62 -14.28 4.24
N ALA A 168 -4.48 -13.62 4.44
CA ALA A 168 -3.16 -14.20 4.14
C ALA A 168 -2.88 -15.46 4.97
N MET A 169 -3.09 -15.44 6.29
CA MET A 169 -2.89 -16.62 7.15
C MET A 169 -3.84 -17.77 6.81
N GLY A 170 -5.09 -17.48 6.43
CA GLY A 170 -6.06 -18.50 6.01
C GLY A 170 -5.73 -19.17 4.68
N SER A 171 -4.86 -18.57 3.85
CA SER A 171 -4.49 -19.09 2.53
C SER A 171 -3.41 -20.20 2.57
N GLY A 172 -3.01 -20.66 3.76
CA GLY A 172 -2.02 -21.75 3.94
C GLY A 172 -0.60 -21.38 3.51
N ARG A 173 -0.36 -20.13 3.09
CA ARG A 173 0.97 -19.60 2.77
C ARG A 173 1.50 -18.93 4.04
N GLY A 174 2.46 -19.58 4.69
CA GLY A 174 3.10 -19.05 5.90
C GLY A 174 3.61 -17.62 5.68
N PRO A 175 3.63 -16.77 6.73
CA PRO A 175 4.08 -15.40 6.59
C PRO A 175 5.58 -15.37 6.26
N ASP A 176 5.93 -15.13 5.00
CA ASP A 176 7.30 -14.82 4.54
C ASP A 176 7.73 -13.45 5.10
N LEU A 177 7.94 -13.36 6.41
CA LEU A 177 8.41 -12.15 7.11
C LEU A 177 9.91 -11.87 6.87
N GLY A 178 10.56 -12.60 5.95
CA GLY A 178 12.02 -12.57 5.76
C GLY A 178 12.55 -12.01 4.43
N ALA A 179 11.73 -11.70 3.42
CA ALA A 179 12.26 -11.59 2.05
C ALA A 179 12.33 -10.18 1.42
N ASN A 180 12.04 -9.08 2.13
CA ASN A 180 12.00 -7.76 1.46
C ASN A 180 12.39 -6.55 2.31
N LEU A 181 13.43 -6.70 3.14
CA LEU A 181 14.24 -5.57 3.60
C LEU A 181 15.56 -5.59 2.81
N GLY A 182 15.58 -4.85 1.70
CA GLY A 182 16.83 -4.58 0.97
C GLY A 182 17.12 -5.53 -0.18
N ALA A 183 16.45 -5.35 -1.31
CA ALA A 183 17.06 -5.63 -2.60
C ALA A 183 16.48 -4.67 -3.64
N SER A 184 17.14 -3.53 -3.78
CA SER A 184 17.12 -2.71 -4.99
C SER A 184 17.39 -3.62 -6.18
N ARG A 185 16.35 -4.11 -6.84
CA ARG A 185 16.49 -4.81 -8.12
C ARG A 185 16.77 -3.75 -9.18
N LEU A 186 18.04 -3.40 -9.32
CA LEU A 186 18.60 -2.90 -10.57
C LEU A 186 18.33 -3.97 -11.64
N ARG A 187 17.16 -3.88 -12.29
CA ARG A 187 16.91 -4.59 -13.54
C ARG A 187 17.66 -3.83 -14.62
N LEU A 188 18.85 -4.32 -14.95
CA LEU A 188 19.56 -3.96 -16.17
C LEU A 188 18.70 -4.34 -17.40
N PRO A 189 18.74 -3.54 -18.49
CA PRO A 189 17.95 -3.82 -19.68
C PRO A 189 18.51 -5.04 -20.40
N ALA A 190 17.64 -6.01 -20.70
CA ALA A 190 17.97 -7.11 -21.61
C ALA A 190 18.03 -6.56 -23.04
N ILE A 191 19.23 -6.19 -23.47
CA ILE A 191 19.54 -5.83 -24.86
C ILE A 191 19.79 -7.11 -25.66
N LEU A 192 19.05 -7.25 -26.76
CA LEU A 192 19.24 -8.09 -27.95
C LEU A 192 19.87 -9.49 -27.79
N ALA A 193 19.07 -10.50 -28.18
CA ALA A 193 19.54 -11.45 -29.18
C ALA A 193 18.36 -11.86 -30.07
N ALA A 194 18.42 -11.38 -31.31
CA ALA A 194 17.57 -11.79 -32.41
C ALA A 194 17.81 -13.26 -32.79
N ARG A 195 16.91 -13.77 -33.65
CA ARG A 195 17.07 -14.92 -34.56
C ARG A 195 16.87 -16.27 -33.84
N ARG A 196 16.04 -17.19 -34.32
CA ARG A 196 15.86 -17.60 -35.72
C ARG A 196 14.56 -18.42 -35.84
N ARG A 197 13.68 -17.96 -36.73
CA ARG A 197 12.58 -18.74 -37.30
C ARG A 197 13.18 -19.86 -38.16
N ARG A 198 12.83 -21.13 -37.93
CA ARG A 198 12.96 -22.18 -38.96
C ARG A 198 11.81 -23.17 -38.80
N THR A 199 10.86 -23.00 -39.70
CA THR A 199 9.70 -23.85 -39.95
C THR A 199 10.14 -25.21 -40.48
N SER A 200 9.33 -26.21 -40.15
CA SER A 200 9.43 -27.62 -40.54
C SER A 200 9.86 -27.85 -41.98
N GLY A 201 10.80 -28.78 -42.16
CA GLY A 201 10.92 -29.52 -43.40
C GLY A 201 10.07 -30.77 -43.33
N ASN A 202 9.21 -30.98 -44.32
CA ASN A 202 9.13 -32.29 -44.98
C ASN A 202 8.80 -32.10 -46.46
N SER A 203 9.36 -33.01 -47.24
CA SER A 203 9.79 -32.96 -48.65
C SER A 203 8.66 -33.21 -49.67
N THR A 204 8.55 -32.36 -50.72
CA THR A 204 9.01 -32.56 -52.13
C THR A 204 8.86 -33.99 -52.75
N PRO A 205 8.60 -34.23 -54.08
CA PRO A 205 8.05 -33.39 -55.20
C PRO A 205 7.23 -34.18 -56.30
N PRO A 206 7.33 -33.96 -57.65
CA PRO A 206 6.14 -33.69 -58.49
C PRO A 206 5.91 -34.71 -59.63
N GLN A 207 4.71 -34.75 -60.22
CA GLN A 207 4.50 -35.28 -61.58
C GLN A 207 3.40 -34.46 -62.28
N GLY A 208 3.74 -33.81 -63.40
CA GLY A 208 2.76 -33.23 -64.35
C GLY A 208 2.34 -34.28 -65.40
N PRO A 209 1.98 -33.89 -66.63
CA PRO A 209 1.02 -32.87 -67.04
C PRO A 209 -0.17 -33.48 -67.83
N GLY A 210 -1.25 -32.72 -68.00
CA GLY A 210 -2.06 -32.80 -69.22
C GLY A 210 -3.50 -33.30 -69.10
N GLN A 211 -4.29 -32.71 -70.00
CA GLN A 211 -5.53 -33.18 -70.64
C GLN A 211 -6.82 -32.44 -70.26
N GLN A 212 -7.26 -31.70 -71.29
CA GLN A 212 -8.63 -31.32 -71.70
C GLN A 212 -9.21 -30.01 -71.15
#